data_AF-A0A560ZEH9-F1
#
_entry.id   AF-A0A560ZEH9-F1
#
_cell.length_a   1.000
_cell.length_b   1.000
_cell.length_c   1.000
_cell.angle_alpha   90.00
_cell.angle_beta   90.00
_cell.angle_gamma   90.00
#
_symmetry.space_group_name_H-M   'P 1'
#
loop_
_entity.id
_entity.type
_entity.pdbx_description
1 polymer ?
#
loop_
_entity_poly.entity_id
_entity_poly.type
_entity_poly.pdbx_seq_one_letter_code
_entity_poly.pdbx_strand_id
1 'polypeptide(L)' 'MTASEDLMDWNSRWRIANGVVWCRTCHARQPEVERPAAFAHSPGCGRAQQRCDPWDELDGICKKFDSGD' A
#
# COMPACT_ATOMS: atom_id res chain seq x y z
N MET A 1 16.79 6.88 -0.21
CA MET A 1 15.96 6.08 0.71
C MET A 1 16.18 4.63 0.38
N THR A 2 16.46 3.82 1.39
CA THR A 2 16.61 2.37 1.25
C THR A 2 15.23 1.72 1.11
N ALA A 3 15.19 0.50 0.57
CA ALA A 3 13.94 -0.25 0.45
C ALA A 3 13.26 -0.46 1.82
N SER A 4 14.05 -0.59 2.89
CA SER A 4 13.59 -0.69 4.26
C SER A 4 12.93 0.60 4.78
N GLU A 5 13.45 1.78 4.45
CA GLU A 5 12.81 3.06 4.81
C GLU A 5 11.46 3.23 4.08
N ASP A 6 11.40 2.92 2.79
CA ASP A 6 10.16 2.97 2.03
C ASP A 6 9.11 1.99 2.58
N LEU A 7 9.54 0.80 3.01
CA LEU A 7 8.64 -0.18 3.65
C LEU A 7 8.10 0.33 4.99
N MET A 8 8.91 1.06 5.76
CA MET A 8 8.47 1.67 7.02
C MET A 8 7.46 2.80 6.79
N ASP A 9 7.69 3.68 5.80
CA ASP A 9 6.71 4.70 5.42
C ASP A 9 5.42 4.04 4.91
N TRP A 10 5.53 3.03 4.05
CA TRP A 10 4.39 2.28 3.55
C TRP A 10 3.58 1.63 4.68
N ASN A 11 4.23 0.96 5.64
CA ASN A 11 3.58 0.35 6.81
C ASN A 11 2.97 1.38 7.77
N SER A 12 3.45 2.63 7.75
CA SER A 12 2.85 3.72 8.53
C SER A 12 1.51 4.17 7.96
N ARG A 13 1.28 3.92 6.67
CA ARG A 13 0.08 4.34 5.92
C ARG A 13 -0.91 3.19 5.72
N TRP A 14 -0.36 2.02 5.44
CA TRP A 14 -1.05 0.81 5.05
C TRP A 14 -0.69 -0.32 6.00
N ARG A 15 -1.55 -1.33 6.06
CA ARG A 15 -1.29 -2.56 6.79
C ARG A 15 -1.63 -3.73 5.89
N ILE A 16 -0.68 -4.61 5.62
CA ILE A 16 -0.97 -5.87 4.94
C ILE A 16 -1.12 -6.99 5.97
N ALA A 17 -2.18 -7.78 5.85
CA ALA A 17 -2.41 -8.97 6.64
C ALA A 17 -3.13 -10.01 5.77
N ASN A 18 -2.56 -11.21 5.69
CA ASN A 18 -3.15 -12.34 4.96
C ASN A 18 -3.48 -12.02 3.49
N GLY A 19 -2.58 -11.30 2.79
CA GLY A 19 -2.81 -10.88 1.40
C GLY A 19 -3.89 -9.80 1.23
N VAL A 20 -4.28 -9.12 2.31
CA VAL A 20 -5.23 -8.00 2.27
C VAL A 20 -4.54 -6.76 2.80
N VAL A 21 -4.53 -5.69 2.00
CA VAL A 21 -4.05 -4.37 2.39
C VAL A 21 -5.19 -3.58 3.00
N TRP A 22 -4.89 -2.88 4.09
CA TRP A 22 -5.82 -2.05 4.85
C TRP A 22 -5.26 -0.64 4.93
N CYS A 23 -6.09 0.35 4.63
CA CYS A 23 -5.77 1.74 4.87
C CYS A 23 -5.88 2.02 6.37
N ARG A 24 -4.83 2.53 7.01
CA ARG A 24 -4.91 2.91 8.44
C ARG A 24 -5.76 4.16 8.69
N THR A 25 -6.01 4.97 7.67
CA THR A 25 -6.80 6.21 7.81
C THR A 25 -8.30 5.95 7.75
N CYS A 26 -8.77 5.16 6.80
CA CYS A 26 -10.21 4.91 6.60
C CYS A 26 -10.63 3.46 6.84
N HIS A 27 -9.69 2.58 7.17
CA HIS A 27 -9.92 1.14 7.35
C HIS A 27 -10.47 0.42 6.11
N ALA A 28 -10.46 1.09 4.95
CA ALA A 28 -10.72 0.45 3.67
C ALA A 28 -9.74 -0.70 3.46
N ARG A 29 -10.21 -1.78 2.85
CA ARG A 29 -9.44 -3.00 2.65
C ARG A 29 -9.51 -3.41 1.18
N GLN A 30 -8.39 -3.89 0.66
CA GLN A 30 -8.29 -4.43 -0.68
C GLN A 30 -7.45 -5.71 -0.64
N PRO A 31 -8.01 -6.86 -1.06
CA PRO A 31 -7.25 -8.09 -1.21
C PRO A 31 -6.33 -8.03 -2.44
N GLU A 32 -5.26 -8.83 -2.42
CA GLU A 32 -4.27 -8.88 -3.52
C GLU A 32 -4.90 -9.27 -4.85
N VAL A 33 -5.95 -10.09 -4.82
CA VAL A 33 -6.69 -10.48 -6.03
C VAL A 33 -7.36 -9.29 -6.73
N GLU A 34 -7.66 -8.22 -5.97
CA GLU A 34 -8.21 -6.97 -6.48
C GLU A 34 -7.13 -5.91 -6.73
N ARG A 35 -5.85 -6.26 -6.64
CA ARG A 35 -4.72 -5.38 -6.99
C ARG A 35 -4.88 -4.61 -8.32
N PRO A 36 -5.38 -5.20 -9.43
CA PRO A 36 -5.55 -4.44 -10.67
C PRO A 36 -6.71 -3.42 -10.62
N ALA A 37 -7.57 -3.48 -9.60
CA ALA A 37 -8.63 -2.51 -9.40
C ALA A 37 -8.12 -1.31 -8.59
N ALA A 38 -8.72 -0.14 -8.83
CA ALA A 38 -8.42 1.05 -8.05
C ALA A 38 -8.76 0.84 -6.57
N PHE A 39 -7.87 1.25 -5.67
CA PHE A 39 -8.10 1.13 -4.24
C PHE A 39 -9.29 2.01 -3.82
N ALA A 40 -10.39 1.37 -3.42
CA ALA A 40 -11.61 2.06 -3.01
C ALA A 40 -11.52 2.54 -1.55
N HIS A 41 -11.31 3.83 -1.37
CA HIS A 41 -11.32 4.47 -0.05
C HIS A 41 -12.75 4.74 0.47
N SER A 42 -12.93 4.75 1.79
CA SER A 42 -14.19 5.19 2.40
C SER A 42 -14.40 6.71 2.26
N PRO A 43 -15.66 7.16 2.18
CA PRO A 43 -15.98 8.59 2.10
C PRO A 43 -15.45 9.32 3.34
N GLY A 44 -14.70 10.40 3.13
CA GLY A 44 -14.02 11.16 4.20
C GLY A 44 -12.55 10.80 4.40
N CYS A 45 -11.99 9.86 3.64
CA CYS A 45 -10.56 9.60 3.67
C CYS A 45 -9.78 10.72 2.97
N GLY A 46 -8.88 11.39 3.68
CA GLY A 46 -7.97 12.38 3.07
C GLY A 46 -7.05 11.81 1.98
N ARG A 47 -6.89 10.49 1.93
CA ARG A 47 -6.12 9.79 0.88
C ARG A 47 -6.95 9.42 -0.35
N ALA A 48 -8.28 9.49 -0.29
CA ALA A 48 -9.13 9.18 -1.45
C ALA A 48 -8.90 10.14 -2.63
N GLN A 49 -8.44 11.35 -2.35
CA GLN A 49 -8.11 12.36 -3.37
C GLN A 49 -6.73 12.17 -3.99
N GLN A 50 -5.88 11.35 -3.37
CA GLN A 50 -4.57 11.02 -3.91
C GLN A 50 -4.68 9.67 -4.62
N ARG A 51 -4.05 9.57 -5.80
CA ARG A 51 -3.94 8.31 -6.51
C ARG A 51 -2.93 7.45 -5.74
N CYS A 52 -3.44 6.68 -4.79
CA CYS A 52 -2.66 5.86 -3.89
C CYS A 52 -3.00 4.40 -4.15
N ASP A 53 -2.10 3.71 -4.84
CA ASP A 53 -2.21 2.30 -5.15
C ASP A 53 -1.22 1.55 -4.24
N PRO A 54 -1.65 1.07 -3.06
CA PRO A 54 -0.72 0.57 -2.06
C PRO A 54 0.03 -0.67 -2.52
N TRP A 55 -0.58 -1.46 -3.41
CA TRP A 55 0.07 -2.61 -4.03
C TRP A 55 1.17 -2.21 -5.01
N ASP A 56 0.99 -1.12 -5.76
CA ASP A 56 1.99 -0.61 -6.70
C ASP A 56 3.19 -0.03 -5.93
N GLU A 57 2.92 0.72 -4.85
CA GLU A 57 3.95 1.17 -3.91
C GLU A 57 4.74 -0.02 -3.32
N LEU A 58 4.04 -1.07 -2.86
CA LEU A 58 4.66 -2.25 -2.26
C LEU A 58 5.48 -3.06 -3.28
N ASP A 59 4.99 -3.21 -4.52
CA ASP A 59 5.69 -3.87 -5.61
C ASP A 59 7.00 -3.14 -5.95
N GLY A 60 6.96 -1.81 -6.01
CA GLY A 60 8.14 -0.97 -6.19
C GLY A 60 9.18 -1.15 -5.08
N ILE A 61 8.73 -1.28 -3.82
CA ILE A 61 9.61 -1.53 -2.67
C ILE A 61 10.22 -2.94 -2.75
N CYS A 62 9.40 -3.94 -3.08
CA CYS A 62 9.83 -5.33 -3.19
C CYS A 62 10.91 -5.50 -4.28
N LYS A 63 10.75 -4.84 -5.43
CA LYS A 63 11.76 -4.81 -6.50
C LYS A 63 13.10 -4.23 -6.05
N LYS A 64 13.09 -3.25 -5.16
CA LYS A 64 14.33 -2.69 -4.59
C LYS A 64 15.04 -3.68 -3.67
N PHE A 65 14.29 -4.52 -2.94
CA PHE A 65 14.87 -5.61 -2.14
C PHE A 65 15.44 -6.74 -3.01
N ASP A 66 14.76 -7.10 -4.09
CA ASP A 66 15.21 -8.13 -5.03
C ASP A 66 16.48 -7.73 -5.80
N SER A 67 16.65 -6.43 -6.06
CA SER A 67 17.78 -5.90 -6.85
C SER A 67 19.12 -5.79 -6.10
N GLY A 68 19.21 -6.31 -4.87
CA GLY A 68 20.46 -6.45 -4.11
C GLY A 68 20.82 -5.24 -3.25
N ASP A 69 20.75 -5.46 -1.93
CA ASP A 69 21.62 -4.82 -0.93
C ASP A 69 22.67 -5.87 -0.49
#